data_AF-A0A967BK80-F1
#
_entry.id   AF-A0A967BK80-F1
#
_cell.length_a   1.000
_cell.length_b   1.000
_cell.length_c   1.000
_cell.angle_alpha   90.00
_cell.angle_beta   90.00
_cell.angle_gamma   90.00
#
_symmetry.space_group_name_H-M   'P 1'
#
loop_
_entity.id
_entity.type
_entity.pdbx_description
1 polymer ?
#
loop_
_entity_poly.entity_id
_entity_poly.type
_entity_poly.pdbx_seq_one_letter_code
_entity_poly.pdbx_strand_id
1 'polypeptide(L)'
;MFKLLLKYYLPLNLLFDVFTSTLWESNTSSASIRGAILTVIILIAWIKEPNNKIYTPFILYTIYILLMLPFASDLMESLRLSSKVLLTIWTFPVFYVYSHFYTNKIIIRNILLLSIILIVNYAVSTIYGIGASPYTKSTEFLVGSLSDSWLTYAFILFLYIIILKTKNVKISVKVFYLILFTLLVVQLLLGLKRTAIIVFFLGIVIFLFLEKLSFKSIITYVLGFISVFFLLNQYSDILNTRIYARGDRIEGKYKDIIESEYRYLESIYVWEKTLSFENISESLFGLEAFNSRGNYGSGNLFGNRFLHVDYNIIVNTTGLVGLFFYFYIFYYIFERYKERKIFLDYKYRELFLVIFITQFFASIGGQMLSVTYGSIKFIFMAIALNKLDNN
;
A
#
# COMPACT_ATOMS: atom_id res chain seq x y z
N MET A 1 21.66 17.18 4.10
CA MET A 1 20.34 17.25 3.43
C MET A 1 19.77 15.87 3.05
N PHE A 2 20.38 15.11 2.13
CA PHE A 2 19.84 13.81 1.64
C PHE A 2 19.43 12.79 2.74
N LYS A 3 20.29 12.58 3.75
CA LYS A 3 19.99 11.71 4.90
C LYS A 3 18.74 12.15 5.69
N LEU A 4 18.48 13.44 5.76
CA LEU A 4 17.29 13.99 6.41
C LEU A 4 16.04 13.66 5.58
N LEU A 5 16.10 13.89 4.27
CA LEU A 5 15.01 13.57 3.33
C LEU A 5 14.62 12.10 3.41
N LEU A 6 15.60 11.19 3.41
CA LEU A 6 15.31 9.76 3.57
C LEU A 6 14.57 9.48 4.88
N LYS A 7 15.07 9.96 6.02
CA LYS A 7 14.47 9.70 7.35
C LYS A 7 13.03 10.18 7.54
N TYR A 8 12.60 11.17 6.77
CA TYR A 8 11.26 11.77 6.81
C TYR A 8 10.43 11.50 5.55
N TYR A 9 10.93 10.66 4.64
CA TYR A 9 10.29 10.33 3.37
C TYR A 9 8.82 9.90 3.58
N LEU A 10 8.58 8.92 4.46
CA LEU A 10 7.25 8.36 4.66
C LEU A 10 6.25 9.35 5.29
N PRO A 11 6.55 10.04 6.41
CA PRO A 11 5.68 11.06 6.95
C PRO A 11 5.37 12.18 5.95
N LEU A 12 6.38 12.66 5.20
CA LEU A 12 6.16 13.68 4.18
C LEU A 12 5.23 13.17 3.08
N ASN A 13 5.44 11.94 2.62
CA ASN A 13 4.61 11.32 1.58
C ASN A 13 3.14 11.18 2.01
N LEU A 14 2.90 10.79 3.26
CA LEU A 14 1.56 10.68 3.83
C LEU A 14 0.91 12.06 4.04
N LEU A 15 1.68 13.07 4.46
CA LEU A 15 1.17 14.44 4.56
C LEU A 15 0.72 14.96 3.19
N PHE A 16 1.46 14.67 2.12
CA PHE A 16 0.99 15.00 0.77
C PHE A 16 -0.36 14.35 0.48
N ASP A 17 -0.57 13.06 0.79
CA ASP A 17 -1.88 12.43 0.58
C ASP A 17 -2.97 13.11 1.40
N VAL A 18 -2.73 13.39 2.68
CA VAL A 18 -3.69 14.05 3.59
C VAL A 18 -4.08 15.45 3.11
N PHE A 19 -3.13 16.25 2.62
CA PHE A 19 -3.37 17.63 2.18
C PHE A 19 -3.89 17.72 0.74
N THR A 20 -3.59 16.74 -0.10
CA THR A 20 -4.19 16.65 -1.44
C THR A 20 -5.70 16.49 -1.27
N SER A 21 -6.50 17.18 -2.07
CA SER A 21 -7.97 17.30 -2.00
C SER A 21 -8.59 17.95 -0.75
N THR A 22 -7.84 18.22 0.32
CA THR A 22 -8.34 18.97 1.49
C THR A 22 -7.88 20.43 1.47
N LEU A 23 -6.59 20.67 1.22
CA LEU A 23 -6.00 22.00 1.08
C LEU A 23 -5.66 22.34 -0.38
N TRP A 24 -5.45 21.33 -1.21
CA TRP A 24 -5.07 21.49 -2.61
C TRP A 24 -6.05 20.75 -3.52
N GLU A 25 -6.52 21.36 -4.60
CA GLU A 25 -7.37 20.65 -5.56
C GLU A 25 -6.66 19.39 -6.12
N SER A 26 -7.42 18.32 -6.35
CA SER A 26 -6.91 16.97 -6.66
C SER A 26 -6.15 16.83 -7.98
N ASN A 27 -6.07 17.90 -8.79
CA ASN A 27 -5.33 17.97 -10.06
C ASN A 27 -4.22 19.04 -10.07
N THR A 28 -3.76 19.47 -8.90
CA THR A 28 -2.82 20.61 -8.77
C THR A 28 -1.35 20.25 -8.94
N SER A 29 -0.55 21.32 -9.09
CA SER A 29 0.90 21.39 -8.92
C SER A 29 1.45 20.60 -7.73
N SER A 30 0.66 20.37 -6.66
CA SER A 30 1.08 19.61 -5.47
C SER A 30 1.48 18.16 -5.78
N ALA A 31 0.72 17.45 -6.62
CA ALA A 31 1.03 16.07 -7.02
C ALA A 31 2.30 16.01 -7.88
N SER A 32 2.49 16.99 -8.76
CA SER A 32 3.69 17.14 -9.59
C SER A 32 4.92 17.49 -8.75
N ILE A 33 4.78 18.38 -7.77
CA ILE A 33 5.85 18.74 -6.81
C ILE A 33 6.27 17.51 -6.02
N ARG A 34 5.30 16.74 -5.48
CA ARG A 34 5.57 15.47 -4.81
C ARG A 34 6.34 14.53 -5.74
N GLY A 35 5.84 14.29 -6.95
CA GLY A 35 6.50 13.44 -7.94
C GLY A 35 7.94 13.87 -8.24
N ALA A 36 8.17 15.17 -8.42
CA ALA A 36 9.50 15.73 -8.64
C ALA A 36 10.44 15.50 -7.45
N ILE A 37 9.99 15.77 -6.22
CA ILE A 37 10.78 15.53 -5.00
C ILE A 37 11.17 14.05 -4.89
N LEU A 38 10.21 13.14 -5.10
CA LEU A 38 10.46 11.70 -5.01
C LEU A 38 11.46 11.24 -6.09
N THR A 39 11.30 11.73 -7.32
CA THR A 39 12.21 11.45 -8.44
C THR A 39 13.64 11.92 -8.11
N VAL A 40 13.79 13.14 -7.61
CA VAL A 40 15.10 13.71 -7.24
C VAL A 40 15.77 12.86 -6.14
N ILE A 41 15.01 12.38 -5.14
CA ILE A 41 15.56 11.50 -4.09
C ILE A 41 16.10 10.20 -4.71
N ILE A 42 15.35 9.57 -5.61
CA ILE A 42 15.75 8.33 -6.28
C ILE A 42 16.98 8.56 -7.17
N LEU A 43 17.01 9.64 -7.95
CA LEU A 43 18.15 9.98 -8.80
C LEU A 43 19.41 10.24 -7.98
N ILE A 44 19.33 11.04 -6.90
CA ILE A 44 20.48 11.28 -6.01
C ILE A 44 20.98 9.97 -5.41
N ALA A 45 20.07 9.07 -5.01
CA ALA A 45 20.43 7.77 -4.45
C ALA A 45 21.20 6.91 -5.47
N TRP A 46 20.69 6.83 -6.70
CA TRP A 46 21.29 6.05 -7.76
C TRP A 46 22.64 6.60 -8.22
N ILE A 47 22.76 7.92 -8.42
CA ILE A 47 24.02 8.58 -8.82
C ILE A 47 25.13 8.34 -7.80
N LYS A 48 24.80 8.24 -6.51
CA LYS A 48 25.79 7.99 -5.46
C LYS A 48 26.29 6.55 -5.42
N GLU A 49 25.49 5.58 -5.85
CA GLU A 49 25.81 4.15 -5.75
C GLU A 49 25.43 3.39 -7.05
N PRO A 50 25.89 3.84 -8.24
CA PRO A 50 25.36 3.39 -9.52
C PRO A 50 25.65 1.91 -9.81
N ASN A 51 26.73 1.38 -9.23
CA ASN A 51 27.20 0.02 -9.45
C ASN A 51 26.56 -1.02 -8.51
N ASN A 52 25.62 -0.62 -7.64
CA ASN A 52 24.98 -1.56 -6.73
C ASN A 52 24.03 -2.49 -7.49
N LYS A 53 24.33 -3.80 -7.47
CA LYS A 53 23.54 -4.84 -8.14
C LYS A 53 22.06 -4.91 -7.69
N ILE A 54 21.71 -4.30 -6.55
CA ILE A 54 20.30 -4.23 -6.14
C ILE A 54 19.44 -3.45 -7.14
N TYR A 55 20.02 -2.50 -7.90
CA TYR A 55 19.28 -1.68 -8.85
C TYR A 55 18.91 -2.42 -10.15
N THR A 56 19.64 -3.46 -10.54
CA THR A 56 19.52 -4.12 -11.85
C THR A 56 18.08 -4.50 -12.25
N PRO A 57 17.30 -5.27 -11.46
CA PRO A 57 15.94 -5.64 -11.86
C PRO A 57 14.99 -4.43 -11.95
N PHE A 58 15.21 -3.41 -11.13
CA PHE A 58 14.42 -2.18 -11.13
C PHE A 58 14.72 -1.32 -12.37
N ILE A 59 16.00 -1.24 -12.76
CA ILE A 59 16.43 -0.57 -14.00
C ILE A 59 15.82 -1.28 -15.22
N LEU A 60 15.91 -2.61 -15.30
CA LEU A 60 15.33 -3.38 -16.41
C LEU A 60 13.83 -3.13 -16.55
N TYR A 61 13.10 -3.19 -15.44
CA TYR A 61 11.67 -2.89 -15.46
C TYR A 61 11.38 -1.43 -15.86
N THR A 62 12.18 -0.49 -15.39
CA THR A 62 12.03 0.93 -15.74
C THR A 62 12.26 1.17 -17.22
N ILE A 63 13.33 0.61 -17.79
CA ILE A 63 13.63 0.70 -19.22
C ILE A 63 12.47 0.12 -20.02
N TYR A 64 11.97 -1.06 -19.63
CA TYR A 64 10.81 -1.67 -20.27
C TYR A 64 9.59 -0.74 -20.29
N ILE A 65 9.22 -0.15 -19.15
CA ILE A 65 8.08 0.78 -19.08
C ILE A 65 8.34 2.05 -19.91
N LEU A 66 9.56 2.60 -19.89
CA LEU A 66 9.91 3.78 -20.69
C LEU A 66 9.83 3.51 -22.20
N LEU A 67 10.19 2.30 -22.65
CA LEU A 67 10.06 1.89 -24.05
C LEU A 67 8.59 1.78 -24.49
N MET A 68 7.66 1.51 -23.57
CA MET A 68 6.23 1.43 -23.85
C MET A 68 5.56 2.81 -23.99
N LEU A 69 6.08 3.86 -23.32
CA LEU A 69 5.43 5.18 -23.27
C LEU A 69 5.18 5.83 -24.64
N PRO A 70 6.10 5.79 -25.63
CA PRO A 70 5.88 6.42 -26.93
C PRO A 70 4.69 5.84 -27.72
N PHE A 71 4.19 4.66 -27.33
CA PHE A 71 3.07 3.98 -27.99
C PHE A 71 1.70 4.30 -27.37
N ALA A 72 1.66 5.08 -26.29
CA ALA A 72 0.41 5.45 -25.63
C ALA A 72 -0.36 6.54 -26.40
N SER A 73 -1.69 6.41 -26.51
CA SER A 73 -2.53 7.46 -27.10
C SER A 73 -2.59 8.73 -26.23
N ASP A 74 -2.61 8.56 -24.90
CA ASP A 74 -2.43 9.64 -23.93
C ASP A 74 -1.09 9.46 -23.19
N LEU A 75 -0.06 10.07 -23.78
CA LEU A 75 1.31 10.04 -23.24
C LEU A 75 1.39 10.64 -21.83
N MET A 76 0.65 11.72 -21.57
CA MET A 76 0.75 12.45 -20.30
C MET A 76 0.12 11.64 -19.16
N GLU A 77 -1.04 11.06 -19.40
CA GLU A 77 -1.71 10.19 -18.42
C GLU A 77 -0.89 8.92 -18.18
N SER A 78 -0.38 8.28 -19.25
CA SER A 78 0.47 7.10 -19.13
C SER A 78 1.76 7.38 -18.38
N LEU A 79 2.41 8.53 -18.62
CA LEU A 79 3.59 8.97 -17.88
C LEU A 79 3.26 9.22 -16.40
N ARG A 80 2.13 9.86 -16.11
CA ARG A 80 1.68 10.13 -14.74
C ARG A 80 1.38 8.85 -13.96
N LEU A 81 0.74 7.86 -14.59
CA LEU A 81 0.43 6.58 -13.95
C LEU A 81 1.67 5.70 -13.81
N SER A 82 2.49 5.61 -14.87
CA SER A 82 3.77 4.90 -14.86
C SER A 82 4.73 5.46 -13.81
N SER A 83 4.84 6.78 -13.69
CA SER A 83 5.70 7.40 -12.67
C SER A 83 5.27 7.04 -11.25
N LYS A 84 3.96 7.00 -10.93
CA LYS A 84 3.49 6.55 -9.61
C LYS A 84 3.96 5.13 -9.29
N VAL A 85 3.86 4.21 -10.24
CA VAL A 85 4.31 2.83 -10.08
C VAL A 85 5.82 2.76 -9.91
N LEU A 86 6.56 3.38 -10.84
CA LEU A 86 8.02 3.33 -10.86
C LEU A 86 8.60 3.96 -9.59
N LEU A 87 8.17 5.18 -9.22
CA LEU A 87 8.63 5.86 -8.00
C LEU A 87 8.46 4.98 -6.76
N THR A 88 7.32 4.28 -6.70
CA THR A 88 6.97 3.40 -5.59
C THR A 88 7.88 2.17 -5.53
N ILE A 89 8.06 1.48 -6.65
CA ILE A 89 8.92 0.30 -6.77
C ILE A 89 10.39 0.66 -6.51
N TRP A 90 10.86 1.82 -7.00
CA TRP A 90 12.22 2.33 -6.78
C TRP A 90 12.53 2.66 -5.31
N THR A 91 11.54 2.81 -4.44
CA THR A 91 11.81 2.97 -3.01
C THR A 91 12.49 1.75 -2.42
N PHE A 92 12.29 0.54 -2.95
CA PHE A 92 12.96 -0.65 -2.43
C PHE A 92 14.49 -0.56 -2.55
N PRO A 93 15.09 -0.46 -3.75
CA PRO A 93 16.54 -0.50 -3.88
C PRO A 93 17.21 0.71 -3.21
N VAL A 94 16.57 1.88 -3.24
CA VAL A 94 17.06 3.08 -2.53
C VAL A 94 17.16 2.82 -1.03
N PHE A 95 16.08 2.33 -0.40
CA PHE A 95 16.08 2.10 1.05
C PHE A 95 16.83 0.83 1.44
N TYR A 96 17.10 -0.08 0.51
CA TYR A 96 17.96 -1.23 0.74
C TYR A 96 19.41 -0.75 0.97
N VAL A 97 19.93 0.07 0.05
CA VAL A 97 21.28 0.65 0.13
C VAL A 97 21.43 1.54 1.37
N TYR A 98 20.44 2.40 1.63
CA TYR A 98 20.50 3.39 2.70
C TYR A 98 19.83 2.96 4.03
N SER A 99 19.52 1.68 4.18
CA SER A 99 18.90 1.08 5.38
C SER A 99 19.69 1.32 6.68
N HIS A 100 21.00 1.50 6.59
CA HIS A 100 21.87 1.82 7.73
C HIS A 100 21.51 3.18 8.38
N PHE A 101 20.88 4.10 7.65
CA PHE A 101 20.37 5.34 8.23
C PHE A 101 19.10 5.15 9.08
N TYR A 102 18.42 4.01 8.97
CA TYR A 102 17.19 3.68 9.68
C TYR A 102 17.49 2.88 10.95
N THR A 103 17.85 3.57 12.03
CA THR A 103 17.97 2.92 13.35
C THR A 103 16.59 2.54 13.91
N ASN A 104 16.53 1.64 14.90
CA ASN A 104 15.27 1.26 15.56
C ASN A 104 14.51 2.51 16.09
N LYS A 105 15.24 3.50 16.61
CA LYS A 105 14.67 4.79 17.04
C LYS A 105 13.99 5.54 15.90
N ILE A 106 14.60 5.56 14.71
CA ILE A 106 14.03 6.23 13.54
C ILE A 106 12.81 5.47 13.02
N ILE A 107 12.85 4.14 13.02
CA ILE A 107 11.72 3.30 12.63
C ILE A 107 10.53 3.54 13.57
N ILE A 108 10.73 3.42 14.88
CA ILE A 108 9.70 3.67 15.90
C ILE A 108 9.11 5.08 15.76
N ARG A 109 9.97 6.09 15.55
CA ARG A 109 9.52 7.47 15.28
C ARG A 109 8.66 7.58 14.01
N ASN A 110 9.02 6.87 12.94
CA ASN A 110 8.20 6.86 11.73
C ASN A 110 6.84 6.22 11.98
N ILE A 111 6.78 5.10 12.72
CA ILE A 111 5.50 4.47 13.11
C ILE A 111 4.63 5.46 13.88
N LEU A 112 5.22 6.17 14.85
CA LEU A 112 4.53 7.22 15.61
C LEU A 112 3.97 8.32 14.73
N LEU A 113 4.81 8.92 13.88
CA LEU A 113 4.41 10.03 13.02
C LEU A 113 3.30 9.61 12.05
N LEU A 114 3.45 8.45 11.40
CA LEU A 114 2.43 7.92 10.49
C LEU A 114 1.09 7.67 11.21
N SER A 115 1.14 7.10 12.41
CA SER A 115 -0.07 6.84 13.21
C SER A 115 -0.76 8.14 13.63
N ILE A 116 0.00 9.13 14.10
CA ILE A 116 -0.53 10.44 14.48
C ILE A 116 -1.14 11.15 13.27
N ILE A 117 -0.48 11.15 12.11
CA ILE A 117 -0.99 11.81 10.91
C ILE A 117 -2.35 11.22 10.51
N LEU A 118 -2.51 9.89 10.52
CA LEU A 118 -3.78 9.24 10.19
C LEU A 118 -4.89 9.56 11.21
N ILE A 119 -4.57 9.47 12.50
CA ILE A 119 -5.54 9.72 13.58
C ILE A 119 -5.99 11.18 13.57
N VAL A 120 -5.04 12.11 13.45
CA VAL A 120 -5.32 13.55 13.39
C VAL A 120 -6.10 13.90 12.11
N ASN A 121 -5.73 13.34 10.96
CA ASN A 121 -6.49 13.54 9.72
C ASN A 121 -7.96 13.13 9.89
N TYR A 122 -8.20 11.95 10.47
CA TYR A 122 -9.56 11.47 10.75
C TYR A 122 -10.31 12.41 11.71
N ALA A 123 -9.68 12.81 12.82
CA ALA A 123 -10.28 13.71 13.81
C ALA A 123 -10.63 15.07 13.19
N VAL A 124 -9.69 15.69 12.47
CA VAL A 124 -9.90 16.97 11.77
C VAL A 124 -11.00 16.86 10.73
N SER A 125 -10.96 15.82 9.89
CA SER A 125 -11.96 15.59 8.85
C SER A 125 -13.37 15.49 9.43
N THR A 126 -13.51 14.75 10.54
CA THR A 126 -14.80 14.52 11.19
C THR A 126 -15.29 15.76 11.93
N ILE A 127 -14.42 16.45 12.68
CA ILE A 127 -14.79 17.66 13.45
C ILE A 127 -15.17 18.82 12.52
N TYR A 128 -14.41 19.04 11.45
CA TYR A 128 -14.61 20.16 10.54
C TYR A 128 -15.50 19.84 9.35
N GLY A 129 -16.00 18.61 9.22
CA GLY A 129 -16.84 18.23 8.08
C GLY A 129 -16.08 18.18 6.74
N ILE A 130 -14.76 17.96 6.76
CA ILE A 130 -13.90 18.05 5.58
C ILE A 130 -13.69 16.66 4.95
N GLY A 131 -13.86 16.59 3.64
CA GLY A 131 -13.55 15.42 2.83
C GLY A 131 -14.73 14.54 2.51
N ALA A 132 -14.45 13.31 2.09
CA ALA A 132 -15.48 12.37 1.66
C ALA A 132 -15.82 11.38 2.78
N SER A 133 -17.11 11.04 2.90
CA SER A 133 -17.51 9.81 3.59
C SER A 133 -17.52 8.68 2.56
N PRO A 134 -16.71 7.63 2.76
CA PRO A 134 -16.84 6.41 1.97
C PRO A 134 -18.21 5.81 2.30
N TYR A 135 -19.04 5.63 1.29
CA TYR A 135 -20.31 4.89 1.30
C TYR A 135 -21.56 5.62 1.80
N THR A 136 -21.46 6.65 2.65
CA THR A 136 -22.63 7.42 3.13
C THR A 136 -22.56 8.88 2.69
N LYS A 137 -23.70 9.58 2.68
CA LYS A 137 -23.73 11.06 2.63
C LYS A 137 -23.63 11.70 4.03
N SER A 138 -23.48 10.89 5.08
CA SER A 138 -23.40 11.39 6.45
C SER A 138 -22.03 12.01 6.74
N THR A 139 -22.02 13.05 7.58
CA THR A 139 -20.83 13.77 8.04
C THR A 139 -20.18 13.13 9.26
N GLU A 140 -20.78 12.08 9.81
CA GLU A 140 -20.37 11.43 11.07
C GLU A 140 -19.05 10.66 10.96
N PHE A 141 -18.64 10.28 9.75
CA PHE A 141 -17.35 9.62 9.51
C PHE A 141 -16.77 10.13 8.20
N LEU A 142 -15.79 11.01 8.33
CA LEU A 142 -15.07 11.60 7.22
C LEU A 142 -13.60 11.25 7.32
N VAL A 143 -13.01 10.92 6.18
CA VAL A 143 -11.60 10.46 6.12
C VAL A 143 -10.70 11.42 5.36
N GLY A 144 -11.20 12.63 5.11
CA GLY A 144 -10.48 13.63 4.33
C GLY A 144 -10.31 13.13 2.90
N SER A 145 -9.05 13.18 2.45
CA SER A 145 -8.59 12.73 1.15
C SER A 145 -8.23 11.25 1.07
N LEU A 146 -8.24 10.53 2.19
CA LEU A 146 -7.76 9.16 2.29
C LEU A 146 -8.85 8.11 2.00
N SER A 147 -9.92 8.47 1.28
CA SER A 147 -11.10 7.64 1.04
C SER A 147 -10.81 6.28 0.40
N ASP A 148 -9.71 6.16 -0.36
CA ASP A 148 -9.26 4.91 -0.97
C ASP A 148 -7.90 4.40 -0.44
N SER A 149 -7.31 5.03 0.57
CA SER A 149 -5.95 4.70 1.05
C SER A 149 -5.90 3.68 2.20
N TRP A 150 -6.87 2.76 2.27
CA TRP A 150 -7.04 1.88 3.43
C TRP A 150 -5.95 0.81 3.59
N LEU A 151 -5.23 0.42 2.52
CA LEU A 151 -4.06 -0.46 2.67
C LEU A 151 -2.89 0.24 3.36
N THR A 152 -2.82 1.57 3.33
CA THR A 152 -1.84 2.34 4.12
C THR A 152 -2.01 2.06 5.62
N TYR A 153 -3.26 1.99 6.10
CA TYR A 153 -3.55 1.64 7.49
C TYR A 153 -3.08 0.23 7.83
N ALA A 154 -3.46 -0.76 7.03
CA ALA A 154 -3.07 -2.16 7.24
C ALA A 154 -1.55 -2.35 7.32
N PHE A 155 -0.80 -1.72 6.40
CA PHE A 155 0.66 -1.87 6.38
C PHE A 155 1.35 -1.08 7.50
N ILE A 156 0.81 0.07 7.94
CA ILE A 156 1.29 0.75 9.16
C ILE A 156 1.08 -0.13 10.39
N LEU A 157 -0.08 -0.79 10.49
CA LEU A 157 -0.39 -1.70 11.60
C LEU A 157 0.60 -2.87 11.66
N PHE A 158 1.07 -3.42 10.53
CA PHE A 158 2.12 -4.45 10.54
C PHE A 158 3.43 -3.96 11.15
N LEU A 159 3.77 -2.68 11.04
CA LEU A 159 5.00 -2.13 11.62
C LEU A 159 5.02 -2.21 13.14
N TYR A 160 3.86 -2.32 13.79
CA TYR A 160 3.76 -2.50 15.24
C TYR A 160 4.40 -3.79 15.74
N ILE A 161 4.61 -4.79 14.87
CA ILE A 161 5.42 -5.99 15.18
C ILE A 161 6.78 -5.59 15.76
N ILE A 162 7.43 -4.55 15.22
CA ILE A 162 8.73 -4.06 15.72
C ILE A 162 8.59 -3.55 17.15
N ILE A 163 7.54 -2.77 17.44
CA ILE A 163 7.34 -2.16 18.76
C ILE A 163 7.07 -3.24 19.81
N LEU A 164 6.18 -4.19 19.50
CA LEU A 164 5.81 -5.29 20.38
C LEU A 164 7.03 -6.12 20.77
N LYS A 165 7.87 -6.45 19.78
CA LYS A 165 9.04 -7.33 19.95
C LYS A 165 10.30 -6.63 20.41
N THR A 166 10.32 -5.31 20.55
CA THR A 166 11.48 -4.60 21.11
C THR A 166 11.50 -4.73 22.64
N LYS A 167 12.57 -5.36 23.18
CA LYS A 167 12.73 -5.65 24.62
C LYS A 167 12.88 -4.39 25.49
N ASN A 168 13.70 -3.42 25.05
CA ASN A 168 14.09 -2.25 25.86
C ASN A 168 13.10 -1.06 25.79
N VAL A 169 11.85 -1.29 25.41
CA VAL A 169 10.82 -0.24 25.39
C VAL A 169 10.08 -0.24 26.72
N LYS A 170 10.08 0.91 27.42
CA LYS A 170 9.34 1.12 28.67
C LYS A 170 7.87 0.71 28.51
N ILE A 171 7.28 0.12 29.55
CA ILE A 171 5.88 -0.35 29.50
C ILE A 171 4.89 0.77 29.16
N SER A 172 5.07 1.98 29.70
CA SER A 172 4.23 3.14 29.40
C SER A 172 4.25 3.50 27.92
N VAL A 173 5.42 3.37 27.27
CA VAL A 173 5.56 3.60 25.84
C VAL A 173 4.86 2.49 25.05
N LYS A 174 4.96 1.23 25.47
CA LYS A 174 4.24 0.11 24.82
C LYS A 174 2.72 0.30 24.91
N VAL A 175 2.21 0.71 26.08
CA VAL A 175 0.78 1.01 26.28
C VAL A 175 0.33 2.15 25.38
N PHE A 176 1.11 3.23 25.28
CA PHE A 176 0.81 4.33 24.37
C PHE A 176 0.71 3.88 22.89
N TYR A 177 1.65 3.04 22.43
CA TYR A 177 1.55 2.46 21.09
C TYR A 177 0.37 1.50 20.94
N LEU A 178 0.02 0.73 21.97
CA LEU A 178 -1.17 -0.12 21.93
C LEU A 178 -2.44 0.72 21.71
N ILE A 179 -2.57 1.88 22.36
CA ILE A 179 -3.68 2.81 22.15
C ILE A 179 -3.72 3.29 20.68
N LEU A 180 -2.58 3.72 20.13
CA LEU A 180 -2.51 4.15 18.72
C LEU A 180 -2.87 3.01 17.76
N PHE A 181 -2.38 1.79 18.03
CA PHE A 181 -2.73 0.60 17.26
C PHE A 181 -4.23 0.35 17.29
N THR A 182 -4.85 0.34 18.47
CA THR A 182 -6.29 0.11 18.61
C THR A 182 -7.11 1.16 17.87
N LEU A 183 -6.75 2.45 17.98
CA LEU A 183 -7.42 3.54 17.24
C LEU A 183 -7.35 3.34 15.73
N LEU A 184 -6.18 2.96 15.20
CA LEU A 184 -6.01 2.69 13.77
C LEU A 184 -6.80 1.47 13.30
N VAL A 185 -6.89 0.41 14.12
CA VAL A 185 -7.72 -0.76 13.81
C VAL A 185 -9.20 -0.37 13.77
N VAL A 186 -9.68 0.40 14.75
CA VAL A 186 -11.07 0.89 14.76
C VAL A 186 -11.35 1.71 13.50
N GLN A 187 -10.47 2.65 13.14
CA GLN A 187 -10.62 3.44 11.90
C GLN A 187 -10.65 2.54 10.65
N LEU A 188 -9.74 1.57 10.54
CA LEU A 188 -9.71 0.61 9.43
C LEU A 188 -11.02 -0.18 9.31
N LEU A 189 -11.57 -0.65 10.43
CA LEU A 189 -12.82 -1.41 10.45
C LEU A 189 -14.02 -0.53 10.10
N LEU A 190 -14.11 0.68 10.64
CA LEU A 190 -15.15 1.64 10.28
C LEU A 190 -15.08 2.07 8.80
N GLY A 191 -13.91 2.00 8.18
CA GLY A 191 -13.73 2.22 6.74
C GLY A 191 -14.39 1.15 5.85
N LEU A 192 -14.68 -0.04 6.38
CA LEU A 192 -15.33 -1.17 5.71
C LEU A 192 -14.71 -1.59 4.36
N LYS A 193 -13.43 -1.26 4.07
CA LYS A 193 -12.77 -1.76 2.85
C LYS A 193 -12.37 -3.22 3.03
N ARG A 194 -13.15 -4.12 2.42
CA ARG A 194 -12.98 -5.58 2.48
C ARG A 194 -11.54 -6.03 2.26
N THR A 195 -10.88 -5.52 1.21
CA THR A 195 -9.51 -5.91 0.84
C THR A 195 -8.50 -5.53 1.91
N ALA A 196 -8.58 -4.31 2.46
CA ALA A 196 -7.68 -3.86 3.53
C ALA A 196 -7.90 -4.63 4.84
N ILE A 197 -9.16 -4.93 5.18
CA ILE A 197 -9.52 -5.73 6.37
C ILE A 197 -8.98 -7.16 6.22
N ILE A 198 -9.25 -7.83 5.08
CA ILE A 198 -8.77 -9.19 4.79
C ILE A 198 -7.25 -9.23 4.84
N VAL A 199 -6.56 -8.29 4.19
CA VAL A 199 -5.10 -8.18 4.19
C VAL A 199 -4.56 -8.03 5.60
N PHE A 200 -5.16 -7.16 6.43
CA PHE A 200 -4.75 -6.97 7.81
C PHE A 200 -4.89 -8.26 8.64
N PHE A 201 -6.05 -8.92 8.60
CA PHE A 201 -6.25 -10.18 9.33
C PHE A 201 -5.37 -11.31 8.82
N LEU A 202 -5.18 -11.42 7.50
CA LEU A 202 -4.25 -12.39 6.92
C LEU A 202 -2.82 -12.14 7.41
N GLY A 203 -2.40 -10.88 7.50
CA GLY A 203 -1.10 -10.52 8.05
C GLY A 203 -0.95 -10.88 9.53
N ILE A 204 -2.01 -10.74 10.34
CA ILE A 204 -2.04 -11.24 11.72
C ILE A 204 -1.88 -12.77 11.73
N VAL A 205 -2.62 -13.51 10.91
CA VAL A 205 -2.54 -14.97 10.85
C VAL A 205 -1.13 -15.42 10.48
N ILE A 206 -0.53 -14.81 9.45
CA ILE A 206 0.86 -15.09 9.05
C ILE A 206 1.81 -14.79 10.22
N PHE A 207 1.65 -13.65 10.87
CA PHE A 207 2.49 -13.27 12.01
C PHE A 207 2.37 -14.27 13.18
N LEU A 208 1.15 -14.69 13.55
CA LEU A 208 0.91 -15.67 14.61
C LEU A 208 1.50 -17.04 14.25
N PHE A 209 1.47 -17.42 12.97
CA PHE A 209 2.10 -18.65 12.49
C PHE A 209 3.62 -18.61 12.57
N LEU A 210 4.23 -17.43 12.38
CA LEU A 210 5.67 -17.23 12.46
C LEU A 210 6.16 -17.06 13.92
N GLU A 211 5.32 -16.52 14.80
CA GLU A 211 5.65 -16.31 16.20
C GLU A 211 5.59 -17.62 16.99
N LYS A 212 6.63 -17.89 17.78
CA LYS A 212 6.54 -18.86 18.87
C LYS A 212 5.67 -18.26 19.98
N LEU A 213 4.37 -18.55 19.95
CA LEU A 213 3.40 -17.99 20.87
C LEU A 213 3.78 -18.27 22.32
N SER A 214 4.08 -17.21 23.06
CA SER A 214 4.21 -17.27 24.52
C SER A 214 2.89 -16.94 25.18
N PHE A 215 2.64 -17.44 26.39
CA PHE A 215 1.45 -17.09 27.16
C PHE A 215 1.26 -15.57 27.33
N LYS A 216 2.37 -14.82 27.50
CA LYS A 216 2.35 -13.35 27.56
C LYS A 216 1.93 -12.70 26.24
N SER A 217 2.38 -13.24 25.11
CA SER A 217 1.97 -12.78 23.77
C SER A 217 0.47 -12.99 23.58
N ILE A 218 -0.05 -14.16 23.95
CA ILE A 218 -1.48 -14.49 23.85
C ILE A 218 -2.33 -13.52 24.67
N ILE A 219 -1.98 -13.27 25.94
CA ILE A 219 -2.69 -12.29 26.77
C ILE A 219 -2.69 -10.91 26.12
N THR A 220 -1.55 -10.47 25.57
CA THR A 220 -1.45 -9.16 24.91
C THR A 220 -2.40 -9.07 23.71
N TYR A 221 -2.49 -10.13 22.89
CA TYR A 221 -3.41 -10.17 21.75
C TYR A 221 -4.87 -10.20 22.16
N VAL A 222 -5.21 -10.96 23.21
CA VAL A 222 -6.57 -10.99 23.77
C VAL A 222 -6.97 -9.62 24.31
N LEU A 223 -6.09 -8.95 25.09
CA LEU A 223 -6.35 -7.60 25.59
C LEU A 223 -6.49 -6.59 24.44
N GLY A 224 -5.64 -6.70 23.41
CA GLY A 224 -5.77 -5.89 22.20
C GLY A 224 -7.13 -6.09 21.53
N PHE A 225 -7.55 -7.33 21.33
CA PHE A 225 -8.85 -7.67 20.73
C PHE A 225 -10.02 -7.14 21.56
N ILE A 226 -10.00 -7.31 22.89
CA ILE A 226 -11.00 -6.76 23.81
C ILE A 226 -11.05 -5.24 23.70
N SER A 227 -9.90 -4.56 23.62
CA SER A 227 -9.86 -3.10 23.50
C SER A 227 -10.49 -2.61 22.18
N VAL A 228 -10.26 -3.32 21.08
CA VAL A 228 -10.88 -3.03 19.78
C VAL A 228 -12.38 -3.25 19.87
N PHE A 229 -12.82 -4.38 20.43
CA PHE A 229 -14.24 -4.71 20.57
C PHE A 229 -14.98 -3.67 21.42
N PHE A 230 -14.40 -3.29 22.56
CA PHE A 230 -14.99 -2.27 23.43
C PHE A 230 -15.13 -0.92 22.72
N LEU A 231 -14.12 -0.47 21.98
CA LEU A 231 -14.20 0.78 21.23
C LEU A 231 -15.17 0.71 20.05
N LEU A 232 -15.20 -0.40 19.31
CA LEU A 232 -16.16 -0.60 18.23
C LEU A 232 -17.61 -0.54 18.75
N ASN A 233 -17.87 -1.06 19.94
CA ASN A 233 -19.19 -0.97 20.55
C ASN A 233 -19.63 0.48 20.80
N GLN A 234 -18.70 1.38 21.16
CA GLN A 234 -18.98 2.82 21.29
C GLN A 234 -19.29 3.49 19.96
N TYR A 235 -18.85 2.91 18.84
CA TYR A 235 -19.14 3.37 17.48
C TYR A 235 -20.19 2.50 16.78
N SER A 236 -20.99 1.73 17.54
CA SER A 236 -21.97 0.79 16.99
C SER A 236 -23.00 1.47 16.09
N ASP A 237 -23.48 2.67 16.43
CA ASP A 237 -24.42 3.42 15.58
C ASP A 237 -23.83 3.80 14.23
N ILE A 238 -22.58 4.29 14.21
CA ILE A 238 -21.86 4.63 12.98
C ILE A 238 -21.60 3.37 12.16
N LEU A 239 -21.16 2.29 12.82
CA LEU A 239 -20.88 1.01 12.18
C LEU A 239 -22.15 0.41 11.56
N ASN A 240 -23.26 0.40 12.30
CA ASN A 240 -24.55 -0.08 11.85
C ASN A 240 -25.03 0.75 10.67
N THR A 241 -25.04 2.08 10.77
CA THR A 241 -25.44 2.97 9.66
C THR A 241 -24.63 2.69 8.39
N ARG A 242 -23.34 2.39 8.52
CA ARG A 242 -22.48 2.05 7.37
C ARG A 242 -22.70 0.63 6.85
N ILE A 243 -22.95 -0.33 7.74
CA ILE A 243 -23.32 -1.70 7.37
C ILE A 243 -24.67 -1.67 6.65
N TYR A 244 -25.67 -0.96 7.16
CA TYR A 244 -26.97 -0.76 6.53
C TYR A 244 -26.85 0.03 5.23
N ALA A 245 -26.12 1.15 5.16
CA ALA A 245 -25.90 1.86 3.90
C ALA A 245 -25.19 1.01 2.84
N ARG A 246 -24.50 -0.05 3.26
CA ARG A 246 -23.94 -1.09 2.39
C ARG A 246 -24.91 -2.24 2.14
N GLY A 247 -25.72 -2.61 3.13
CA GLY A 247 -26.78 -3.62 3.11
C GLY A 247 -27.95 -3.21 2.25
N ASP A 248 -28.43 -1.97 2.33
CA ASP A 248 -29.43 -1.36 1.47
C ASP A 248 -28.96 -1.24 0.01
N ARG A 249 -27.64 -1.25 -0.24
CA ARG A 249 -27.10 -1.43 -1.60
C ARG A 249 -27.10 -2.89 -2.05
N ILE A 250 -27.11 -3.83 -1.11
CA ILE A 250 -27.20 -5.28 -1.36
C ILE A 250 -28.68 -5.70 -1.52
N GLU A 251 -29.60 -5.14 -0.73
CA GLU A 251 -31.03 -5.48 -0.69
C GLU A 251 -31.88 -4.53 -1.54
N GLY A 252 -31.45 -3.28 -1.77
CA GLY A 252 -32.30 -2.22 -2.35
C GLY A 252 -31.96 -1.74 -3.76
N LYS A 253 -30.72 -1.87 -4.27
CA LYS A 253 -30.38 -1.48 -5.66
C LYS A 253 -29.16 -2.24 -6.18
N TYR A 254 -29.40 -3.14 -7.13
CA TYR A 254 -28.53 -3.82 -8.12
C TYR A 254 -27.04 -3.41 -8.27
N LYS A 255 -26.64 -2.17 -8.01
CA LYS A 255 -25.35 -1.56 -8.38
C LYS A 255 -24.10 -2.17 -7.72
N ASP A 256 -24.13 -2.58 -6.45
CA ASP A 256 -22.93 -3.13 -5.77
C ASP A 256 -22.72 -4.63 -6.08
N ILE A 257 -23.80 -5.41 -6.22
CA ILE A 257 -23.76 -6.79 -6.75
C ILE A 257 -23.21 -6.74 -8.17
N ILE A 258 -23.79 -5.87 -9.00
CA ILE A 258 -23.33 -5.59 -10.36
C ILE A 258 -21.87 -5.13 -10.39
N GLU A 259 -21.40 -4.28 -9.47
CA GLU A 259 -19.99 -3.85 -9.45
C GLU A 259 -19.04 -5.01 -9.09
N SER A 260 -19.43 -5.86 -8.13
CA SER A 260 -18.64 -7.03 -7.78
C SER A 260 -18.60 -8.06 -8.92
N GLU A 261 -19.72 -8.26 -9.59
CA GLU A 261 -19.86 -9.08 -10.79
C GLU A 261 -19.02 -8.49 -11.93
N TYR A 262 -19.08 -7.17 -12.15
CA TYR A 262 -18.27 -6.48 -13.13
C TYR A 262 -16.77 -6.61 -12.88
N ARG A 263 -16.28 -6.53 -11.63
CA ARG A 263 -14.84 -6.72 -11.34
C ARG A 263 -14.37 -8.14 -11.61
N TYR A 264 -15.25 -9.11 -11.34
CA TYR A 264 -15.00 -10.51 -11.67
C TYR A 264 -14.96 -10.71 -13.19
N LEU A 265 -15.96 -10.19 -13.92
CA LEU A 265 -16.02 -10.21 -15.39
C LEU A 265 -14.85 -9.46 -16.03
N GLU A 266 -14.40 -8.33 -15.45
CA GLU A 266 -13.19 -7.61 -15.88
C GLU A 266 -11.97 -8.52 -15.83
N SER A 267 -11.83 -9.30 -14.75
CA SER A 267 -10.71 -10.22 -14.58
C SER A 267 -10.77 -11.32 -15.62
N ILE A 268 -11.92 -11.97 -15.79
CA ILE A 268 -12.09 -13.00 -16.81
C ILE A 268 -11.75 -12.44 -18.19
N TYR A 269 -12.36 -11.32 -18.58
CA TYR A 269 -12.17 -10.71 -19.89
C TYR A 269 -10.70 -10.36 -20.18
N VAL A 270 -10.02 -9.69 -19.24
CA VAL A 270 -8.61 -9.30 -19.43
C VAL A 270 -7.72 -10.52 -19.60
N TRP A 271 -7.91 -11.56 -18.77
CA TRP A 271 -7.08 -12.75 -18.83
C TRP A 271 -7.39 -13.61 -20.06
N GLU A 272 -8.65 -13.79 -20.43
CA GLU A 272 -9.04 -14.49 -21.66
C GLU A 272 -8.47 -13.79 -22.90
N LYS A 273 -8.64 -12.47 -23.00
CA LYS A 273 -8.10 -11.69 -24.13
C LYS A 273 -6.58 -11.76 -24.20
N THR A 274 -5.89 -11.67 -23.07
CA THR A 274 -4.43 -11.72 -23.05
C THR A 274 -3.93 -13.12 -23.40
N LEU A 275 -4.56 -14.16 -22.88
CA LEU A 275 -4.12 -15.55 -23.06
C LEU A 275 -4.65 -16.20 -24.35
N SER A 276 -5.56 -15.56 -25.08
CA SER A 276 -6.00 -16.04 -26.40
C SER A 276 -4.92 -15.88 -27.48
N PHE A 277 -3.99 -14.93 -27.30
CA PHE A 277 -2.95 -14.58 -28.26
C PHE A 277 -3.49 -14.22 -29.66
N GLU A 278 -4.75 -13.79 -29.77
CA GLU A 278 -5.33 -13.30 -31.03
C GLU A 278 -4.54 -12.11 -31.58
N ASN A 279 -4.04 -11.24 -30.69
CA ASN A 279 -3.04 -10.24 -30.98
C ASN A 279 -1.81 -10.46 -30.09
N ILE A 280 -0.81 -11.16 -30.63
CA ILE A 280 0.43 -11.52 -29.90
C ILE A 280 1.13 -10.28 -29.32
N SER A 281 1.14 -9.17 -30.05
CA SER A 281 1.77 -7.93 -29.57
C SER A 281 1.06 -7.40 -28.33
N GLU A 282 -0.27 -7.35 -28.37
CA GLU A 282 -1.08 -6.91 -27.23
C GLU A 282 -0.94 -7.88 -26.04
N SER A 283 -0.96 -9.19 -26.28
CA SER A 283 -0.75 -10.18 -25.22
C SER A 283 0.60 -10.05 -24.51
N LEU A 284 1.68 -9.85 -25.28
CA LEU A 284 3.03 -9.80 -24.72
C LEU A 284 3.39 -8.44 -24.13
N PHE A 285 3.02 -7.35 -24.80
CA PHE A 285 3.45 -5.99 -24.45
C PHE A 285 2.34 -5.12 -23.88
N GLY A 286 1.08 -5.53 -23.99
CA GLY A 286 -0.07 -4.76 -23.52
C GLY A 286 -0.43 -3.62 -24.47
N LEU A 287 -1.27 -2.72 -23.97
CA LEU A 287 -1.78 -1.57 -24.71
C LEU A 287 -1.04 -0.28 -24.39
N GLU A 288 -1.31 0.31 -23.22
CA GLU A 288 -0.77 1.60 -22.82
C GLU A 288 -0.26 1.55 -21.37
N ALA A 289 1.03 1.80 -21.16
CA ALA A 289 1.68 1.60 -19.86
C ALA A 289 0.91 2.24 -18.68
N PHE A 290 0.32 1.36 -17.85
CA PHE A 290 -0.53 1.66 -16.69
C PHE A 290 -1.77 2.52 -16.92
N ASN A 291 -2.00 3.05 -18.14
CA ASN A 291 -3.25 3.68 -18.48
C ASN A 291 -4.25 2.62 -18.92
N SER A 292 -5.10 2.15 -18.01
CA SER A 292 -6.14 1.19 -18.36
C SER A 292 -7.48 1.85 -18.69
N ARG A 293 -7.58 3.19 -18.76
CA ARG A 293 -8.88 3.83 -18.85
C ARG A 293 -9.46 3.68 -20.26
N GLY A 294 -10.58 2.97 -20.39
CA GLY A 294 -11.30 2.84 -21.65
C GLY A 294 -10.60 1.99 -22.71
N ASN A 295 -9.52 1.29 -22.36
CA ASN A 295 -8.77 0.43 -23.28
C ASN A 295 -9.02 -1.07 -23.07
N TYR A 296 -10.00 -1.43 -22.23
CA TYR A 296 -10.44 -2.81 -22.04
C TYR A 296 -11.96 -2.90 -22.18
N GLY A 297 -12.43 -3.85 -22.99
CA GLY A 297 -13.83 -3.99 -23.38
C GLY A 297 -14.28 -2.88 -24.32
N SER A 298 -14.44 -3.20 -25.61
CA SER A 298 -14.90 -2.23 -26.62
C SER A 298 -16.31 -1.71 -26.32
N GLY A 299 -16.48 -0.38 -26.34
CA GLY A 299 -17.72 0.31 -26.73
C GLY A 299 -19.02 -0.10 -26.05
N ASN A 300 -19.04 -0.25 -24.70
CA ASN A 300 -20.21 -0.19 -23.78
C ASN A 300 -20.12 -1.21 -22.62
N LEU A 301 -19.23 -2.20 -22.68
CA LEU A 301 -19.21 -3.32 -21.72
C LEU A 301 -18.75 -2.93 -20.31
N PHE A 302 -17.69 -2.12 -20.19
CA PHE A 302 -17.14 -1.69 -18.90
C PHE A 302 -16.96 -0.16 -18.76
N GLY A 303 -17.09 0.59 -19.86
CA GLY A 303 -17.03 2.06 -19.89
C GLY A 303 -15.64 2.67 -19.63
N ASN A 304 -15.57 4.00 -19.49
CA ASN A 304 -14.32 4.75 -19.26
C ASN A 304 -13.87 4.72 -17.79
N ARG A 305 -13.67 3.52 -17.22
CA ARG A 305 -13.17 3.34 -15.85
C ARG A 305 -11.80 2.66 -15.85
N PHE A 306 -11.11 2.70 -14.72
CA PHE A 306 -9.85 1.97 -14.53
C PHE A 306 -10.14 0.53 -14.10
N LEU A 307 -9.23 -0.39 -14.46
CA LEU A 307 -9.23 -1.74 -13.93
C LEU A 307 -8.98 -1.70 -12.42
N HIS A 308 -9.69 -2.57 -11.70
CA HIS A 308 -9.71 -2.55 -10.24
C HIS A 308 -8.71 -3.51 -9.58
N VAL A 309 -8.04 -4.36 -10.36
CA VAL A 309 -7.10 -5.38 -9.86
C VAL A 309 -5.72 -5.07 -10.43
N ASP A 310 -4.68 -4.99 -9.59
CA ASP A 310 -3.34 -4.59 -10.01
C ASP A 310 -2.78 -5.53 -11.09
N TYR A 311 -3.02 -6.85 -10.96
CA TYR A 311 -2.60 -7.83 -11.96
C TYR A 311 -3.27 -7.59 -13.31
N ASN A 312 -4.57 -7.27 -13.32
CA ASN A 312 -5.28 -6.98 -14.56
C ASN A 312 -4.77 -5.67 -15.16
N ILE A 313 -4.49 -4.64 -14.34
CA ILE A 313 -3.85 -3.41 -14.80
C ILE A 313 -2.54 -3.76 -15.50
N ILE A 314 -1.61 -4.46 -14.83
CA ILE A 314 -0.30 -4.79 -15.40
C ILE A 314 -0.44 -5.57 -16.70
N VAL A 315 -1.25 -6.63 -16.72
CA VAL A 315 -1.39 -7.50 -17.89
C VAL A 315 -2.03 -6.76 -19.08
N ASN A 316 -3.12 -6.03 -18.85
CA ASN A 316 -3.79 -5.29 -19.92
C ASN A 316 -2.92 -4.15 -20.47
N THR A 317 -2.14 -3.49 -19.61
CA THR A 317 -1.41 -2.26 -19.97
C THR A 317 0.03 -2.47 -20.38
N THR A 318 0.68 -3.51 -19.85
CA THR A 318 2.11 -3.79 -20.06
C THR A 318 2.35 -5.24 -20.46
N GLY A 319 1.30 -6.02 -20.68
CA GLY A 319 1.37 -7.39 -21.18
C GLY A 319 1.96 -8.39 -20.21
N LEU A 320 2.10 -9.63 -20.71
CA LEU A 320 2.76 -10.72 -19.98
C LEU A 320 4.23 -10.42 -19.67
N VAL A 321 4.93 -9.65 -20.53
CA VAL A 321 6.33 -9.25 -20.30
C VAL A 321 6.43 -8.28 -19.12
N GLY A 322 5.51 -7.31 -19.03
CA GLY A 322 5.45 -6.39 -17.89
C GLY A 322 5.12 -7.11 -16.58
N LEU A 323 4.19 -8.07 -16.62
CA LEU A 323 3.89 -8.93 -15.48
C LEU A 323 5.09 -9.79 -15.06
N PHE A 324 5.82 -10.35 -16.02
CA PHE A 324 7.04 -11.10 -15.76
C PHE A 324 8.08 -10.25 -15.02
N PHE A 325 8.38 -9.04 -15.50
CA PHE A 325 9.33 -8.16 -14.81
C PHE A 325 8.84 -7.76 -13.40
N TYR A 326 7.54 -7.51 -13.25
CA TYR A 326 6.94 -7.21 -11.94
C TYR A 326 7.18 -8.36 -10.96
N PHE A 327 6.87 -9.61 -11.34
CA PHE A 327 7.13 -10.77 -10.48
C PHE A 327 8.63 -11.06 -10.31
N TYR A 328 9.45 -10.80 -11.32
CA TYR A 328 10.90 -10.95 -11.22
C TYR A 328 11.51 -10.04 -10.14
N ILE A 329 11.00 -8.82 -9.96
CA ILE A 329 11.39 -7.95 -8.84
C ILE A 329 11.10 -8.62 -7.51
N PHE A 330 9.89 -9.17 -7.30
CA PHE A 330 9.55 -9.84 -6.04
C PHE A 330 10.34 -11.11 -5.82
N TYR A 331 10.57 -11.90 -6.87
CA TYR A 331 11.44 -13.06 -6.84
C TYR A 331 12.86 -12.66 -6.38
N TYR A 332 13.44 -11.61 -6.98
CA TYR A 332 14.76 -11.11 -6.60
C TYR A 332 14.82 -10.63 -5.14
N ILE A 333 13.79 -9.91 -4.68
CA ILE A 333 13.66 -9.49 -3.27
C ILE A 333 13.62 -10.71 -2.35
N PHE A 334 12.93 -11.78 -2.74
CA PHE A 334 12.83 -13.01 -1.96
C PHE A 334 14.13 -13.82 -1.95
N GLU A 335 14.88 -13.85 -3.05
CA GLU A 335 16.21 -14.46 -3.08
C GLU A 335 17.17 -13.75 -2.10
N ARG A 336 17.15 -12.40 -2.07
CA ARG A 336 17.88 -11.62 -1.07
C ARG A 336 17.44 -11.92 0.37
N TYR A 337 16.16 -12.21 0.58
CA TYR A 337 15.66 -12.70 1.87
C TYR A 337 16.25 -14.05 2.22
N LYS A 338 16.21 -15.04 1.31
CA LYS A 338 16.75 -16.39 1.57
C LYS A 338 18.22 -16.36 1.95
N GLU A 339 19.01 -15.56 1.25
CA GLU A 339 20.45 -15.37 1.52
C GLU A 339 20.71 -14.81 2.92
N ARG A 340 19.83 -13.95 3.43
CA ARG A 340 20.06 -13.18 4.65
C ARG A 340 19.28 -13.65 5.87
N LYS A 341 18.22 -14.46 5.70
CA LYS A 341 17.22 -14.80 6.74
C LYS A 341 17.81 -15.33 8.05
N ILE A 342 18.98 -15.97 7.99
CA ILE A 342 19.67 -16.53 9.16
C ILE A 342 20.36 -15.46 10.01
N PHE A 343 20.70 -14.32 9.41
CA PHE A 343 21.38 -13.20 10.07
C PHE A 343 20.42 -12.10 10.49
N LEU A 344 19.15 -12.14 10.08
CA LEU A 344 18.18 -11.10 10.38
C LEU A 344 17.66 -11.22 11.82
N ASP A 345 17.55 -10.09 12.52
CA ASP A 345 16.81 -10.02 13.78
C ASP A 345 15.37 -10.49 13.53
N TYR A 346 14.92 -11.42 14.37
CA TYR A 346 13.67 -12.16 14.19
C TYR A 346 12.45 -11.26 13.94
N LYS A 347 12.36 -10.08 14.59
CA LYS A 347 11.20 -9.18 14.39
C LYS A 347 11.17 -8.57 13.00
N TYR A 348 12.33 -8.36 12.38
CA TYR A 348 12.45 -7.87 11.01
C TYR A 348 12.23 -8.99 10.00
N ARG A 349 12.72 -10.20 10.30
CA ARG A 349 12.43 -11.39 9.48
C ARG A 349 10.93 -11.64 9.36
N GLU A 350 10.21 -11.58 10.47
CA GLU A 350 8.75 -11.75 10.48
C GLU A 350 8.03 -10.59 9.80
N LEU A 351 8.42 -9.35 10.08
CA LEU A 351 7.84 -8.18 9.40
C LEU A 351 8.00 -8.29 7.88
N PHE A 352 9.18 -8.70 7.41
CA PHE A 352 9.43 -8.92 5.99
C PHE A 352 8.43 -9.93 5.42
N LEU A 353 8.28 -11.10 6.04
CA LEU A 353 7.39 -12.14 5.55
C LEU A 353 5.92 -11.71 5.54
N VAL A 354 5.46 -11.02 6.59
CA VAL A 354 4.10 -10.48 6.67
C VAL A 354 3.85 -9.52 5.52
N ILE A 355 4.72 -8.51 5.34
CA ILE A 355 4.59 -7.53 4.25
C ILE A 355 4.71 -8.19 2.88
N PHE A 356 5.68 -9.09 2.70
CA PHE A 356 5.96 -9.74 1.42
C PHE A 356 4.84 -10.66 0.95
N ILE A 357 4.23 -11.43 1.85
CA ILE A 357 3.13 -12.34 1.48
C ILE A 357 1.83 -11.54 1.30
N THR A 358 1.50 -10.67 2.25
CA THR A 358 0.22 -9.94 2.22
C THR A 358 0.10 -8.97 1.04
N GLN A 359 1.21 -8.47 0.50
CA GLN A 359 1.16 -7.57 -0.66
C GLN A 359 0.59 -8.23 -1.92
N PHE A 360 0.75 -9.55 -2.10
CA PHE A 360 0.15 -10.26 -3.25
C PHE A 360 -1.37 -10.31 -3.15
N PHE A 361 -1.91 -10.45 -1.94
CA PHE A 361 -3.35 -10.37 -1.68
C PHE A 361 -3.86 -8.93 -1.77
N ALA A 362 -3.07 -7.97 -1.30
CA ALA A 362 -3.37 -6.55 -1.43
C ALA A 362 -3.51 -6.12 -2.90
N SER A 363 -2.74 -6.72 -3.81
CA SER A 363 -2.83 -6.45 -5.25
C SER A 363 -4.12 -6.91 -5.92
N ILE A 364 -4.89 -7.81 -5.28
CA ILE A 364 -6.26 -8.13 -5.69
C ILE A 364 -7.20 -6.93 -5.44
N GLY A 365 -6.89 -6.10 -4.45
CA GLY A 365 -7.70 -4.96 -4.06
C GLY A 365 -7.46 -3.67 -4.83
N GLY A 366 -6.47 -3.63 -5.73
CA GLY A 366 -6.27 -2.52 -6.67
C GLY A 366 -5.73 -1.23 -6.08
N GLN A 367 -4.47 -1.19 -5.64
CA GLN A 367 -3.86 0.03 -5.09
C GLN A 367 -2.40 0.24 -5.49
N MET A 368 -1.92 -0.40 -6.56
CA MET A 368 -0.55 -0.22 -7.06
C MET A 368 -0.21 1.22 -7.45
N LEU A 369 -1.23 2.03 -7.81
CA LEU A 369 -1.09 3.46 -8.10
C LEU A 369 -0.99 4.34 -6.84
N SER A 370 -1.18 3.79 -5.65
CA SER A 370 -1.04 4.51 -4.37
C SER A 370 0.42 4.58 -3.94
N VAL A 371 1.01 5.76 -4.10
CA VAL A 371 2.44 5.99 -3.87
C VAL A 371 2.83 5.79 -2.40
N THR A 372 2.03 6.23 -1.44
CA THR A 372 2.34 6.07 -0.01
C THR A 372 2.21 4.63 0.44
N TYR A 373 1.10 3.97 0.12
CA TYR A 373 0.91 2.55 0.44
C TYR A 373 2.09 1.73 -0.12
N GLY A 374 2.40 1.89 -1.40
CA GLY A 374 3.46 1.11 -2.00
C GLY A 374 4.85 1.49 -1.48
N SER A 375 5.09 2.75 -1.13
CA SER A 375 6.35 3.17 -0.50
C SER A 375 6.53 2.50 0.86
N ILE A 376 5.47 2.40 1.69
CA ILE A 376 5.56 1.75 3.00
C ILE A 376 6.00 0.29 2.84
N LYS A 377 5.34 -0.48 1.97
CA LYS A 377 5.70 -1.89 1.77
C LYS A 377 7.15 -2.06 1.31
N PHE A 378 7.58 -1.33 0.30
CA PHE A 378 8.92 -1.48 -0.28
C PHE A 378 10.02 -0.98 0.65
N ILE A 379 9.82 0.16 1.32
CA ILE A 379 10.77 0.70 2.30
C ILE A 379 10.96 -0.27 3.47
N PHE A 380 9.88 -0.81 4.04
CA PHE A 380 10.01 -1.69 5.19
C PHE A 380 10.49 -3.10 4.83
N MET A 381 10.18 -3.62 3.64
CA MET A 381 10.86 -4.82 3.14
C MET A 381 12.37 -4.58 3.02
N ALA A 382 12.77 -3.46 2.43
CA ALA A 382 14.19 -3.13 2.21
C ALA A 382 14.97 -2.93 3.52
N ILE A 383 14.37 -2.24 4.50
CA ILE A 383 14.94 -2.06 5.84
C ILE A 383 15.06 -3.40 6.55
N ALA A 384 14.00 -4.22 6.52
CA ALA A 384 13.98 -5.50 7.22
C ALA A 384 15.11 -6.44 6.75
N LEU A 385 15.43 -6.45 5.46
CA LEU A 385 16.51 -7.26 4.87
C LEU A 385 17.93 -6.83 5.26
N ASN A 386 18.09 -5.70 5.93
CA ASN A 386 19.39 -5.15 6.35
C ASN A 386 19.51 -5.01 7.88
N LYS A 387 18.53 -5.49 8.64
CA LYS A 387 18.57 -5.46 10.10
C LYS A 387 19.06 -6.80 10.64
N LEU A 388 20.37 -6.84 10.85
CA LEU A 388 21.04 -8.01 11.38
C LEU A 388 20.80 -8.16 12.88
N ASP A 389 20.79 -9.41 13.34
CA ASP A 389 20.79 -9.74 14.75
C ASP A 389 22.16 -9.38 15.34
N ASN A 390 22.16 -8.43 16.27
CA ASN A 390 23.37 -8.09 17.02
C ASN A 390 23.42 -9.07 18.20
N ASN A 391 23.95 -10.27 17.97
CA ASN A 391 24.31 -11.18 19.07
C ASN A 391 25.31 -10.52 20.01
#